data_AF-A0A3D5K9P3-F1
#
_entry.id   AF-A0A3D5K9P3-F1
#
_cell.length_a   1.000
_cell.length_b   1.000
_cell.length_c   1.000
_cell.angle_alpha   90.00
_cell.angle_beta   90.00
_cell.angle_gamma   90.00
#
_symmetry.space_group_name_H-M   'P 1'
#
loop_
_entity.id
_entity.type
_entity.pdbx_description
1 polymer ?
#
loop_
_entity_poly.entity_id
_entity_poly.type
_entity_poly.pdbx_seq_one_letter_code
_entity_poly.pdbx_strand_id
1 'polypeptide(L)' 'MMAVSKSVEKTRLLVRVENTDGSLKNLTFNNIRESASDEEMLHAGKAIAGLQVKALDSVRRSDVAVLTDGE' A
#
# COMPACT_ATOMS: atom_id res chain seq x y z
N MET A 1 -7.35 -9.05 -30.86
CA MET A 1 -7.20 -9.12 -29.38
C MET A 1 -7.37 -7.69 -28.90
N MET A 2 -8.43 -7.37 -28.15
CA MET A 2 -8.60 -6.02 -27.61
C MET A 2 -7.52 -5.77 -26.56
N ALA A 3 -6.86 -4.63 -26.64
CA ALA A 3 -5.84 -4.25 -25.67
C ALA A 3 -6.53 -3.74 -24.40
N VAL A 4 -6.35 -4.39 -23.26
CA VAL A 4 -6.93 -3.90 -22.00
C VAL A 4 -6.16 -2.67 -21.53
N SER A 5 -6.85 -1.56 -21.30
CA SER A 5 -6.31 -0.36 -20.67
C SER A 5 -6.49 -0.42 -19.16
N LYS A 6 -5.46 -0.04 -18.39
CA LYS A 6 -5.48 0.01 -16.92
C LYS A 6 -5.15 1.41 -16.44
N SER A 7 -6.07 2.02 -15.69
CA SER A 7 -5.86 3.31 -15.03
C SER A 7 -5.96 3.13 -13.51
N VAL A 8 -4.92 3.51 -12.76
CA VAL A 8 -4.93 3.47 -11.29
C VAL A 8 -5.65 4.71 -10.77
N GLU A 9 -6.75 4.54 -10.04
CA GLU A 9 -7.53 5.63 -9.46
C GLU A 9 -7.12 5.94 -8.01
N LYS A 10 -6.55 4.97 -7.30
CA LYS A 10 -6.20 5.15 -5.89
C LYS A 10 -5.06 4.24 -5.47
N THR A 11 -4.02 4.85 -4.92
CA THR A 11 -2.90 4.16 -4.26
C THR A 11 -3.07 4.23 -2.73
N ARG A 12 -2.81 3.12 -2.03
CA ARG A 12 -2.82 3.04 -0.57
C ARG A 12 -1.57 2.36 -0.06
N LEU A 13 -1.07 2.81 1.09
CA LEU A 13 -0.02 2.14 1.84
C LEU A 13 -0.65 1.35 2.98
N LEU A 14 -0.35 0.06 3.06
CA LEU A 14 -0.69 -0.78 4.21
C LEU A 14 0.56 -1.17 4.96
N VAL A 15 0.58 -0.86 6.25
CA VAL A 15 1.62 -1.31 7.18
C VAL A 15 0.99 -2.32 8.12
N ARG A 16 1.42 -3.57 8.03
CA ARG A 16 0.95 -4.67 8.86
C ARG A 16 1.87 -4.81 10.05
N VAL A 17 1.29 -4.81 11.25
CA VAL A 17 2.01 -4.91 12.52
C VAL A 17 1.43 -6.03 13.37
N GLU A 18 2.28 -6.64 14.19
CA GLU A 18 1.89 -7.65 15.16
C GLU A 18 1.62 -7.01 16.53
N ASN A 19 0.43 -7.22 17.06
CA ASN A 19 0.07 -6.80 18.41
C ASN A 19 0.74 -7.72 19.45
N THR A 20 0.76 -7.27 20.69
CA THR A 20 1.36 -8.00 21.81
C THR A 20 0.67 -9.34 22.11
N ASP A 21 -0.57 -9.52 21.64
CA ASP A 21 -1.34 -10.77 21.73
C ASP A 21 -1.12 -11.71 20.53
N GLY A 22 -0.17 -11.38 19.63
CA GLY A 22 0.12 -12.13 18.40
C GLY A 22 -0.88 -11.88 17.26
N SER A 23 -1.89 -11.02 17.46
CA SER A 23 -2.84 -10.68 16.39
C SER A 23 -2.23 -9.69 15.39
N LEU A 24 -2.54 -9.87 14.11
CA LEU A 24 -2.03 -9.02 13.05
C LEU A 24 -3.02 -7.90 12.73
N LYS A 25 -2.54 -6.65 12.75
CA LYS A 25 -3.33 -5.45 12.46
C LYS A 25 -2.78 -4.71 11.25
N ASN A 26 -3.67 -4.25 10.37
CA ASN A 26 -3.31 -3.38 9.26
C ASN A 26 -3.54 -1.91 9.64
N LEU A 27 -2.51 -1.09 9.42
CA LEU A 27 -2.60 0.37 9.40
C LEU A 27 -2.68 0.80 7.93
N THR A 28 -3.78 1.43 7.53
CA THR A 28 -4.03 1.83 6.14
C THR A 28 -3.92 3.34 5.98
N PHE A 29 -3.11 3.78 5.04
CA PHE A 29 -2.90 5.19 4.70
C PHE A 29 -3.38 5.43 3.27
N ASN A 30 -4.32 6.37 3.14
CA ASN A 30 -5.07 6.59 1.89
C ASN A 30 -4.65 7.85 1.12
N ASN A 31 -3.87 8.74 1.73
CA ASN A 31 -3.45 9.99 1.11
C ASN A 31 -2.02 9.87 0.57
N ILE A 32 -1.85 8.97 -0.39
CA ILE A 32 -0.58 8.68 -1.04
C ILE A 32 -0.59 9.34 -2.41
N ARG A 33 0.50 10.02 -2.78
CA ARG A 33 0.66 10.54 -4.14
C ARG A 33 0.64 9.39 -5.13
N GLU A 34 -0.16 9.49 -6.20
CA GLU A 34 -0.26 8.44 -7.22
C GLU A 34 1.10 8.14 -7.88
N SER A 35 1.94 9.16 -8.01
CA SER A 35 3.30 9.08 -8.55
C SER A 35 4.33 8.52 -7.58
N ALA A 36 3.93 8.13 -6.35
CA ALA A 36 4.87 7.57 -5.39
C ALA A 36 5.46 6.26 -5.93
N SER A 37 6.79 6.20 -5.96
CA SER A 37 7.52 5.00 -6.33
C SER A 37 7.40 3.92 -5.25
N ASP A 38 7.64 2.67 -5.63
CA ASP A 38 7.61 1.55 -4.68
C ASP A 38 8.70 1.68 -3.60
N GLU A 39 9.84 2.29 -3.94
CA GLU A 39 10.91 2.58 -2.99
C GLU A 39 10.48 3.62 -1.95
N GLU A 40 9.87 4.72 -2.38
CA GLU A 40 9.32 5.75 -1.48
C GLU A 40 8.23 5.17 -0.57
N MET A 41 7.37 4.29 -1.12
CA MET A 41 6.34 3.59 -0.37
C MET A 41 6.93 2.66 0.70
N LEU A 42 7.99 1.93 0.35
CA LEU A 42 8.69 1.05 1.27
C LEU A 42 9.37 1.84 2.39
N HIS A 43 10.07 2.93 2.04
CA HIS A 43 10.70 3.81 3.03
C HIS A 43 9.68 4.46 3.96
N ALA A 44 8.57 4.98 3.43
CA ALA A 44 7.48 5.52 4.23
C ALA A 44 6.89 4.47 5.18
N GLY A 45 6.63 3.25 4.70
CA GLY A 45 6.11 2.17 5.53
C GLY A 45 7.06 1.74 6.64
N LYS A 46 8.37 1.67 6.37
CA LYS A 46 9.40 1.39 7.38
C LYS A 46 9.51 2.52 8.42
N ALA A 47 9.47 3.78 7.98
CA ALA A 47 9.50 4.93 8.87
C ALA A 47 8.28 4.94 9.80
N ILE A 48 7.08 4.70 9.26
CA ILE A 48 5.84 4.56 10.05
C ILE A 48 5.95 3.43 11.06
N ALA A 49 6.48 2.28 10.64
CA ALA A 49 6.69 1.15 11.54
C ALA A 49 7.66 1.49 12.69
N GLY A 50 8.72 2.27 12.43
CA GLY A 50 9.64 2.76 13.47
C GLY A 50 9.00 3.72 14.49
N LEU A 51 7.85 4.32 14.17
CA LEU A 51 7.05 5.12 15.11
C LEU A 51 6.09 4.27 15.95
N GLN A 52 5.91 2.99 15.59
CA GLN A 52 5.06 2.06 16.34
C GLN A 52 5.88 1.29 17.38
N VAL A 53 5.22 0.90 18.47
CA VAL A 53 5.80 0.00 19.48
C VAL A 53 5.74 -1.47 19.04
N LYS A 54 4.91 -1.75 18.03
CA LYS A 54 4.57 -3.09 17.54
C LYS A 54 5.51 -3.54 16.44
N ALA A 55 5.85 -4.83 16.43
CA ALA A 55 6.73 -5.40 15.42
C ALA A 55 6.10 -5.28 14.02
N LEU A 56 6.93 -4.93 13.03
CA LEU A 56 6.52 -4.86 11.64
C LEU A 56 6.47 -6.27 11.03
N ASP A 57 5.31 -6.64 10.49
CA ASP A 57 5.13 -7.87 9.70
C ASP A 57 5.43 -7.60 8.22
N SER A 58 4.75 -6.60 7.63
CA SER A 58 4.93 -6.30 6.20
C SER A 58 4.50 -4.88 5.83
N VAL A 59 5.11 -4.35 4.74
CA VAL A 59 4.70 -3.11 4.08
C VAL A 59 4.17 -3.46 2.71
N ARG A 60 2.99 -2.94 2.34
CA ARG A 60 2.32 -3.29 1.09
C ARG A 60 1.76 -2.05 0.40
N ARG A 61 1.89 -2.00 -0.92
CA ARG A 61 1.15 -1.10 -1.79
C ARG A 61 -0.16 -1.77 -2.21
N SER A 62 -1.26 -1.02 -2.17
CA SER A 62 -2.56 -1.48 -2.69
C SER A 62 -3.12 -0.43 -3.62
N ASP A 63 -3.25 -0.83 -4.89
CA ASP A 63 -3.78 0.02 -5.95
C ASP A 63 -5.20 -0.43 -6.32
N VAL A 64 -6.10 0.53 -6.44
CA VAL A 64 -7.41 0.35 -7.07
C VAL A 64 -7.28 0.90 -8.48
N ALA A 65 -7.60 0.07 -9.47
CA ALA A 65 -7.51 0.44 -10.88
C ALA A 65 -8.79 0.08 -11.62
N VAL A 66 -9.18 0.94 -12.55
CA VAL A 66 -10.25 0.68 -13.52
C VAL A 66 -9.63 0.04 -14.75
N LEU A 67 -10.27 -1.03 -15.22
CA LEU A 67 -9.89 -1.75 -16.42
C LEU A 67 -10.93 -1.46 -17.49
N THR A 68 -10.49 -1.04 -18.68
CA THR A 68 -11.37 -0.79 -19.83
C THR A 68 -10.86 -1.54 -21.04
N ASP A 69 -11.77 -1.89 -21.95
CA ASP A 69 -11.37 -2.31 -23.29
C ASP A 69 -10.72 -1.12 -23.99
N GLY A 70 -9.57 -1.34 -24.62
CA GLY A 70 -8.92 -0.35 -25.48
C GLY A 70 -9.63 -0.30 -26.82
N GLU A 71 -9.93 0.92 -27.29
CA GLU A 71 -10.45 1.18 -28.65
C GLU A 71 -9.54 0.60 -29.73
#